data_AF-A0A6P2AFX3-F1
#
_entry.id   AF-A0A6P2AFX3-F1
#
_cell.length_a   1.000
_cell.length_b   1.000
_cell.length_c   1.000
_cell.angle_alpha   90.00
_cell.angle_beta   90.00
_cell.angle_gamma   90.00
#
_symmetry.space_group_name_H-M   'P 1'
#
loop_
_entity.id
_entity.type
_entity.pdbx_description
1 polymer ?
#
loop_
_entity_poly.entity_id
_entity_poly.type
_entity_poly.pdbx_seq_one_letter_code
_entity_poly.pdbx_strand_id
1 'polypeptide(L)'
;MSTFNPDFSQILDSELQELLTNFETITQDFESNSQTTVILQKPENNPHKLYDYYLDSLLLVYFNKYAILCQALIQSLNTANYLIYGLIGRAIIEHTAILRYYVTDKMLPLVELALEDGQVTESEVSEIIPWLEKHLTGQRFNWTEFLADYLTHPTAGDASQVNILTCLEKWTKNNSDIGVMYALFCDLVHPNLGSTLLICRLVDNQVGIGGSQGEAIGLEIFKRTFVQLVQIFSEVKDQLVKIQTFKFSQALRVK
;
A
#
# COMPACT_ATOMS: atom_id res chain seq x y z
N MET A 1 15.62 6.16 11.09
CA MET A 1 15.68 5.42 9.81
C MET A 1 15.77 3.95 10.13
N SER A 2 14.83 3.17 9.59
CA SER A 2 14.91 1.71 9.65
C SER A 2 15.87 1.23 8.57
N THR A 3 16.88 0.45 8.95
CA THR A 3 17.86 -0.13 8.02
C THR A 3 18.01 -1.62 8.27
N PHE A 4 18.42 -2.36 7.26
CA PHE A 4 18.75 -3.77 7.40
C PHE A 4 20.00 -3.95 8.27
N ASN A 5 20.00 -5.00 9.09
CA ASN A 5 21.15 -5.39 9.87
C ASN A 5 22.25 -5.89 8.91
N PRO A 6 23.50 -5.41 9.03
CA PRO A 6 24.63 -5.94 8.26
C PRO A 6 24.73 -7.46 8.27
N ASP A 7 24.41 -8.12 9.38
CA ASP A 7 24.44 -9.59 9.49
C ASP A 7 23.41 -10.25 8.55
N PHE A 8 22.23 -9.64 8.40
CA PHE A 8 21.22 -10.11 7.45
C PHE A 8 21.64 -9.85 6.01
N SER A 9 22.25 -8.71 5.71
CA SER A 9 22.73 -8.42 4.35
C SER A 9 23.84 -9.38 3.92
N GLN A 10 24.73 -9.80 4.83
CA GLN A 10 25.86 -10.67 4.54
C GLN A 10 25.48 -12.09 4.11
N ILE A 11 24.27 -12.56 4.47
CA ILE A 11 23.79 -13.90 4.08
C ILE A 11 23.09 -13.92 2.71
N LEU A 12 23.05 -12.78 2.02
CA LEU A 12 22.43 -12.60 0.71
C LEU A 12 23.51 -12.43 -0.37
N ASP A 13 23.15 -12.75 -1.62
CA ASP A 13 23.99 -12.41 -2.77
C ASP A 13 24.00 -10.90 -3.04
N SER A 14 24.91 -10.47 -3.93
CA SER A 14 25.12 -9.04 -4.22
C SER A 14 23.90 -8.37 -4.84
N GLU A 15 23.10 -9.10 -5.62
CA GLU A 15 21.89 -8.55 -6.27
C GLU A 15 20.84 -8.21 -5.21
N LEU A 16 20.59 -9.13 -4.28
CA LEU A 16 19.67 -8.90 -3.17
C LEU A 16 20.18 -7.81 -2.22
N GLN A 17 21.49 -7.70 -1.98
CA GLN A 17 22.06 -6.60 -1.19
C GLN A 17 21.82 -5.22 -1.82
N GLU A 18 21.95 -5.11 -3.14
CA GLU A 18 21.62 -3.88 -3.86
C GLU A 18 20.11 -3.56 -3.73
N LEU A 19 19.26 -4.57 -3.85
CA LEU A 19 17.81 -4.42 -3.65
C LEU A 19 17.45 -3.99 -2.23
N LEU A 20 18.15 -4.48 -1.19
CA LEU A 20 17.96 -4.00 0.18
C LEU A 20 18.23 -2.50 0.27
N THR A 21 19.32 -2.03 -0.34
CA THR A 21 19.71 -0.60 -0.35
C THR A 21 18.68 0.26 -1.09
N ASN A 22 18.18 -0.23 -2.23
CA ASN A 22 17.11 0.44 -2.97
C ASN A 22 15.82 0.49 -2.15
N PHE A 23 15.49 -0.59 -1.43
CA PHE A 23 14.32 -0.64 -0.57
C PHE A 23 14.42 0.33 0.62
N GLU A 24 15.59 0.48 1.23
CA GLU A 24 15.84 1.50 2.25
C GLU A 24 15.61 2.90 1.69
N THR A 25 16.09 3.20 0.49
CA THR A 25 15.86 4.49 -0.18
C THR A 25 14.35 4.75 -0.36
N ILE A 26 13.61 3.77 -0.87
CA ILE A 26 12.14 3.87 -1.01
C ILE A 26 11.47 4.09 0.36
N THR A 27 11.96 3.42 1.40
CA THR A 27 11.45 3.58 2.78
C THR A 27 11.64 5.02 3.27
N GLN A 28 12.81 5.60 3.03
CA GLN A 28 13.11 6.98 3.41
C GLN A 28 12.23 7.99 2.67
N ASP A 29 11.93 7.73 1.39
CA ASP A 29 11.01 8.54 0.60
C ASP A 29 9.60 8.54 1.21
N PHE A 30 9.07 7.35 1.58
CA PHE A 30 7.78 7.24 2.26
C PHE A 30 7.79 7.94 3.63
N GLU A 31 8.83 7.74 4.44
CA GLU A 31 8.98 8.38 5.75
C GLU A 31 8.96 9.90 5.65
N SER A 32 9.72 10.46 4.70
CA SER A 32 9.86 11.91 4.52
C SER A 32 8.56 12.58 4.09
N ASN A 33 7.72 11.89 3.31
CA ASN A 33 6.42 12.38 2.85
C ASN A 33 5.27 12.13 3.84
N SER A 34 5.53 11.45 4.96
CA SER A 34 4.53 11.10 5.98
C SER A 34 4.57 11.98 7.24
N GLN A 35 5.38 13.05 7.24
CA GLN A 35 5.66 13.87 8.43
C GLN A 35 4.56 14.89 8.78
N THR A 36 3.62 15.13 7.86
CA THR A 36 2.55 16.11 8.08
C THR A 36 1.35 15.45 8.77
N THR A 37 0.52 16.27 9.39
CA THR A 37 -0.74 15.82 9.99
C THR A 37 -1.89 16.54 9.31
N VAL A 38 -2.87 15.78 8.83
CA VAL A 38 -4.13 16.31 8.31
C VAL A 38 -5.22 16.00 9.33
N ILE A 39 -5.97 17.03 9.72
CA ILE A 39 -7.17 16.86 10.54
C ILE A 39 -8.31 16.48 9.60
N LEU A 40 -9.05 15.42 9.95
CA LEU A 40 -10.19 14.95 9.16
C LEU A 40 -11.42 15.87 9.34
N GLN A 41 -11.30 17.12 8.91
CA GLN A 41 -12.37 18.11 8.89
C GLN A 41 -12.58 18.61 7.45
N LYS A 42 -13.75 18.26 6.88
CA LYS A 42 -14.08 18.62 5.49
C LYS A 42 -14.23 20.15 5.34
N PRO A 43 -13.62 20.77 4.31
CA PRO A 43 -13.88 22.16 4.00
C PRO A 43 -15.31 22.35 3.47
N GLU A 44 -15.97 23.45 3.85
CA GLU A 44 -17.32 23.77 3.38
C GLU A 44 -17.30 24.57 2.06
N ASN A 45 -18.34 24.40 1.24
CA ASN A 45 -18.76 25.29 0.15
C ASN A 45 -17.73 25.55 -0.99
N ASN A 46 -16.78 24.63 -1.25
CA ASN A 46 -15.90 24.72 -2.42
C ASN A 46 -15.45 23.33 -2.93
N PRO A 47 -15.95 22.86 -4.09
CA PRO A 47 -15.60 21.54 -4.64
C PRO A 47 -14.10 21.35 -4.91
N HIS A 48 -13.40 22.37 -5.41
CA HIS A 48 -11.96 22.28 -5.71
C HIS A 48 -11.14 22.09 -4.43
N LYS A 49 -11.48 22.84 -3.37
CA LYS A 49 -10.84 22.67 -2.05
C LYS A 49 -11.20 21.32 -1.42
N LEU A 50 -12.42 20.84 -1.62
CA LEU A 50 -12.85 19.53 -1.11
C LEU A 50 -12.11 18.38 -1.82
N TYR A 51 -11.93 18.47 -3.13
CA TYR A 51 -11.10 17.54 -3.89
C TYR A 51 -9.64 17.54 -3.40
N ASP A 52 -9.01 18.72 -3.29
CA ASP A 52 -7.63 18.82 -2.84
C ASP A 52 -7.45 18.28 -1.43
N TYR A 53 -8.40 18.56 -0.55
CA TYR A 53 -8.46 18.02 0.81
C TYR A 53 -8.50 16.48 0.83
N TYR A 54 -9.38 15.86 0.04
CA TYR A 54 -9.44 14.41 -0.01
C TYR A 54 -8.17 13.81 -0.61
N LEU A 55 -7.62 14.44 -1.65
CA LEU A 55 -6.38 14.01 -2.26
C LEU A 55 -5.21 14.09 -1.28
N ASP A 56 -5.04 15.20 -0.55
CA ASP A 56 -4.01 15.35 0.47
C ASP A 56 -4.16 14.33 1.60
N SER A 57 -5.39 14.11 2.05
CA SER A 57 -5.69 13.12 3.09
C SER A 57 -5.31 11.71 2.63
N LEU A 58 -5.66 11.34 1.39
CA LEU A 58 -5.31 10.05 0.81
C LEU A 58 -3.81 9.86 0.62
N LEU A 59 -3.12 10.87 0.07
CA LEU A 59 -1.67 10.85 -0.09
C LEU A 59 -0.99 10.62 1.25
N LEU A 60 -1.36 11.38 2.28
CA LEU A 60 -0.79 11.24 3.62
C LEU A 60 -1.04 9.85 4.19
N VAL A 61 -2.28 9.34 4.08
CA VAL A 61 -2.63 7.98 4.53
C VAL A 61 -1.77 6.93 3.84
N TYR A 62 -1.56 7.04 2.54
CA TYR A 62 -0.76 6.07 1.78
C TYR A 62 0.73 6.20 2.04
N PHE A 63 1.29 7.41 2.08
CA PHE A 63 2.70 7.60 2.48
C PHE A 63 2.96 7.02 3.87
N ASN A 64 2.06 7.27 4.83
CA ASN A 64 2.20 6.75 6.19
C ASN A 64 2.05 5.22 6.26
N LYS A 65 1.03 4.65 5.62
CA LYS A 65 0.83 3.19 5.57
C LYS A 65 2.04 2.47 4.98
N TYR A 66 2.56 2.96 3.85
CA TYR A 66 3.70 2.32 3.18
C TYR A 66 5.00 2.53 3.95
N ALA A 67 5.19 3.68 4.61
CA ALA A 67 6.30 3.86 5.55
C ALA A 67 6.27 2.80 6.68
N ILE A 68 5.12 2.62 7.34
CA ILE A 68 4.95 1.62 8.41
C ILE A 68 5.17 0.20 7.89
N LEU A 69 4.61 -0.15 6.72
CA LEU A 69 4.80 -1.47 6.11
C LEU A 69 6.27 -1.74 5.77
N CYS A 70 6.99 -0.74 5.24
CA CYS A 70 8.42 -0.85 4.98
C CYS A 70 9.22 -1.09 6.26
N GLN A 71 9.00 -0.28 7.30
CA GLN A 71 9.68 -0.42 8.58
C GLN A 71 9.43 -1.79 9.20
N ALA A 72 8.17 -2.25 9.19
CA ALA A 72 7.80 -3.56 9.68
C ALA A 72 8.47 -4.68 8.87
N LEU A 73 8.62 -4.51 7.56
CA LEU A 73 9.29 -5.49 6.69
C LEU A 73 10.76 -5.61 7.05
N ILE A 74 11.47 -4.47 7.16
CA ILE A 74 12.87 -4.41 7.59
C ILE A 74 13.04 -5.08 8.95
N GLN A 75 12.21 -4.72 9.93
CA GLN A 75 12.27 -5.31 11.26
C GLN A 75 12.02 -6.82 11.23
N SER A 76 11.04 -7.29 10.45
CA SER A 76 10.73 -8.71 10.33
C SER A 76 11.88 -9.52 9.75
N LEU A 77 12.57 -8.98 8.74
CA LEU A 77 13.71 -9.62 8.11
C LEU A 77 14.94 -9.61 9.01
N ASN A 78 15.22 -8.49 9.67
CA ASN A 78 16.30 -8.37 10.65
C ASN A 78 16.16 -9.35 11.82
N THR A 79 14.93 -9.77 12.15
CA THR A 79 14.62 -10.71 13.23
C THR A 79 14.29 -12.11 12.74
N ALA A 80 14.45 -12.39 11.44
CA ALA A 80 14.07 -13.64 10.79
C ALA A 80 12.61 -14.08 11.08
N ASN A 81 11.71 -13.11 11.29
CA ASN A 81 10.30 -13.34 11.52
C ASN A 81 9.53 -13.39 10.19
N TYR A 82 9.63 -14.54 9.52
CA TYR A 82 9.03 -14.72 8.20
C TYR A 82 7.49 -14.83 8.22
N LEU A 83 6.87 -15.06 9.39
CA LEU A 83 5.41 -14.96 9.53
C LEU A 83 4.93 -13.53 9.27
N ILE A 84 5.63 -12.54 9.86
CA ILE A 84 5.34 -11.13 9.62
C ILE A 84 5.67 -10.73 8.19
N TYR A 85 6.74 -11.28 7.60
CA TYR A 85 7.04 -11.11 6.17
C TYR A 85 5.86 -11.51 5.27
N GLY A 86 5.27 -12.68 5.52
CA GLY A 86 4.10 -13.16 4.79
C GLY A 86 2.88 -12.22 4.93
N LEU A 87 2.61 -11.78 6.16
CA LEU A 87 1.51 -10.84 6.45
C LEU A 87 1.68 -9.50 5.73
N ILE A 88 2.89 -8.95 5.76
CA ILE A 88 3.21 -7.68 5.09
C ILE A 88 3.10 -7.84 3.58
N GLY A 89 3.66 -8.91 3.00
CA GLY A 89 3.58 -9.18 1.56
C GLY A 89 2.14 -9.22 1.05
N ARG A 90 1.23 -9.90 1.77
CA ARG A 90 -0.20 -9.88 1.45
C ARG A 90 -0.79 -8.47 1.56
N ALA A 91 -0.51 -7.78 2.67
CA ALA A 91 -1.08 -6.46 2.94
C ALA A 91 -0.67 -5.44 1.86
N ILE A 92 0.59 -5.44 1.42
CA ILE A 92 1.08 -4.56 0.35
C ILE A 92 0.28 -4.76 -0.92
N ILE A 93 0.09 -6.01 -1.36
CA ILE A 93 -0.67 -6.33 -2.57
C ILE A 93 -2.12 -5.83 -2.43
N GLU A 94 -2.74 -6.05 -1.26
CA GLU A 94 -4.13 -5.61 -1.05
C GLU A 94 -4.27 -4.08 -1.06
N HIS A 95 -3.38 -3.38 -0.36
CA HIS A 95 -3.39 -1.92 -0.33
C HIS A 95 -3.10 -1.31 -1.70
N THR A 96 -2.18 -1.90 -2.48
CA THR A 96 -1.86 -1.46 -3.84
C THR A 96 -3.04 -1.72 -4.77
N ALA A 97 -3.72 -2.87 -4.68
CA ALA A 97 -4.88 -3.17 -5.51
C ALA A 97 -6.00 -2.12 -5.32
N ILE A 98 -6.27 -1.74 -4.07
CA ILE A 98 -7.24 -0.69 -3.75
C ILE A 98 -6.80 0.67 -4.31
N LEU A 99 -5.52 1.04 -4.12
CA LEU A 99 -4.96 2.29 -4.66
C LEU A 99 -5.10 2.35 -6.18
N ARG A 100 -4.67 1.30 -6.88
CA ARG A 100 -4.78 1.18 -8.34
C ARG A 100 -6.22 1.27 -8.81
N TYR A 101 -7.16 0.61 -8.11
CA TYR A 101 -8.57 0.68 -8.49
C TYR A 101 -9.13 2.09 -8.39
N TYR A 102 -8.98 2.77 -7.25
CA TYR A 102 -9.58 4.09 -7.07
C TYR A 102 -8.83 5.18 -7.82
N VAL A 103 -7.50 5.12 -7.81
CA VAL A 103 -6.69 6.15 -8.44
C VAL A 103 -6.52 5.85 -9.93
N THR A 104 -5.87 4.75 -10.30
CA THR A 104 -5.54 4.46 -11.70
C THR A 104 -6.78 4.20 -12.55
N ASP A 105 -7.71 3.37 -12.09
CA ASP A 105 -8.84 2.96 -12.95
C ASP A 105 -10.02 3.92 -12.92
N LYS A 106 -10.17 4.73 -11.87
CA LYS A 106 -11.35 5.58 -11.65
C LYS A 106 -11.03 7.06 -11.69
N MET A 107 -10.10 7.52 -10.88
CA MET A 107 -9.81 8.94 -10.75
C MET A 107 -8.96 9.48 -11.90
N LEU A 108 -7.85 8.82 -12.26
CA LEU A 108 -6.92 9.33 -13.28
C LEU A 108 -7.59 9.60 -14.63
N PRO A 109 -8.45 8.73 -15.20
CA PRO A 109 -9.09 9.01 -16.48
C PRO A 109 -9.97 10.27 -16.43
N LEU A 110 -10.62 10.53 -15.30
CA LEU A 110 -11.45 11.72 -15.10
C LEU A 110 -10.61 12.98 -14.93
N VAL A 111 -9.49 12.89 -14.21
CA VAL A 111 -8.52 13.98 -14.05
C VAL A 111 -7.86 14.34 -15.38
N GLU A 112 -7.44 13.33 -16.15
CA GLU A 112 -6.84 13.52 -17.47
C GLU A 112 -7.83 14.19 -18.43
N LEU A 113 -9.08 13.72 -18.48
CA LEU A 113 -10.16 14.33 -19.27
C LEU A 113 -10.40 15.80 -18.88
N ALA A 114 -10.52 16.08 -17.58
CA ALA A 114 -10.77 17.44 -17.07
C ALA A 114 -9.58 18.40 -17.30
N LEU A 115 -8.40 17.89 -17.64
CA LEU A 115 -7.20 18.69 -17.92
C LEU A 115 -6.94 18.83 -19.43
N GLU A 116 -7.69 18.15 -20.31
CA GLU A 116 -7.44 18.16 -21.77
C GLU A 116 -7.54 19.57 -22.38
N ASP A 117 -8.48 20.39 -21.92
CA ASP A 117 -8.66 21.78 -22.38
C ASP A 117 -8.05 22.83 -21.44
N GLY A 118 -7.37 22.37 -20.38
CA GLY A 118 -6.75 23.19 -19.34
C GLY A 118 -7.76 23.86 -18.40
N GLN A 119 -9.03 23.47 -18.40
CA GLN A 119 -10.08 24.03 -17.56
C GLN A 119 -10.85 22.94 -16.83
N VAL A 120 -10.75 22.93 -15.50
CA VAL A 120 -11.52 21.99 -14.67
C VAL A 120 -12.82 22.66 -14.21
N THR A 121 -13.97 22.12 -14.61
CA THR A 121 -15.29 22.61 -14.21
C THR A 121 -15.73 22.04 -12.86
N GLU A 122 -16.63 22.75 -12.16
CA GLU A 122 -17.19 22.24 -10.89
C GLU A 122 -17.94 20.92 -11.05
N SER A 123 -18.53 20.66 -12.22
CA SER A 123 -19.21 19.40 -12.53
C SER A 123 -18.22 18.24 -12.57
N GLU A 124 -17.09 18.40 -13.26
CA GLU A 124 -16.05 17.37 -13.36
C GLU A 124 -15.40 17.06 -12.01
N VAL A 125 -15.09 18.10 -11.21
CA VAL A 125 -14.60 17.88 -9.84
C VAL A 125 -15.61 17.10 -8.99
N SER A 126 -16.90 17.42 -9.14
CA SER A 126 -17.98 16.76 -8.40
C SER A 126 -18.17 15.30 -8.79
N GLU A 127 -17.76 14.88 -9.99
CA GLU A 127 -17.75 13.45 -10.38
C GLU A 127 -16.60 12.67 -9.74
N ILE A 128 -15.48 13.35 -9.43
CA ILE A 128 -14.29 12.73 -8.86
C ILE A 128 -14.37 12.61 -7.33
N ILE A 129 -14.92 13.62 -6.65
CA ILE A 129 -15.03 13.68 -5.19
C ILE A 129 -15.61 12.39 -4.58
N PRO A 130 -16.72 11.81 -5.07
CA PRO A 130 -17.29 10.60 -4.50
C PRO A 130 -16.32 9.41 -4.53
N TRP A 131 -15.44 9.31 -5.54
CA TRP A 131 -14.44 8.26 -5.61
C TRP A 131 -13.35 8.44 -4.54
N LEU A 132 -12.88 9.68 -4.35
CA LEU A 132 -11.90 10.01 -3.33
C LEU A 132 -12.46 9.80 -1.92
N GLU A 133 -13.67 10.29 -1.66
CA GLU A 133 -14.35 10.11 -0.37
C GLU A 133 -14.55 8.63 -0.05
N LYS A 134 -15.04 7.86 -1.04
CA LYS A 134 -15.24 6.41 -0.91
C LYS A 134 -13.92 5.66 -0.71
N HIS A 135 -12.83 6.12 -1.33
CA HIS A 135 -11.51 5.54 -1.14
C HIS A 135 -10.97 5.78 0.28
N LEU A 136 -11.16 6.99 0.81
CA LEU A 136 -10.65 7.39 2.11
C LEU A 136 -11.47 6.83 3.28
N THR A 137 -12.80 6.88 3.16
CA THR A 137 -13.73 6.63 4.28
C THR A 137 -14.59 5.39 4.09
N GLY A 138 -14.48 4.71 2.95
CA GLY A 138 -15.28 3.52 2.65
C GLY A 138 -15.02 2.41 3.67
N GLN A 139 -16.09 1.87 4.24
CA GLN A 139 -16.00 0.93 5.36
C GLN A 139 -16.90 -0.29 5.18
N ARG A 140 -16.61 -1.32 5.98
CA ARG A 140 -17.43 -2.54 6.14
C ARG A 140 -17.77 -2.82 7.60
N PHE A 141 -16.96 -2.28 8.50
CA PHE A 141 -17.12 -2.36 9.94
C PHE A 141 -17.68 -1.02 10.43
N ASN A 142 -18.50 -1.04 11.48
CA ASN A 142 -19.12 0.17 12.02
C ASN A 142 -18.13 0.96 12.88
N TRP A 143 -17.21 1.69 12.23
CA TRP A 143 -16.21 2.50 12.94
C TRP A 143 -16.82 3.67 13.70
N THR A 144 -17.96 4.21 13.26
CA THR A 144 -18.68 5.27 13.96
C THR A 144 -19.11 4.82 15.35
N GLU A 145 -19.67 3.61 15.45
CA GLU A 145 -20.05 3.04 16.73
C GLU A 145 -18.82 2.65 17.56
N PHE A 146 -17.81 2.03 16.94
CA PHE A 146 -16.62 1.56 17.65
C PHE A 146 -15.76 2.70 18.21
N LEU A 147 -15.70 3.85 17.53
CA LEU A 147 -14.90 5.03 17.93
C LEU A 147 -15.79 6.23 18.28
N ALA A 148 -16.99 5.99 18.81
CA ALA A 148 -17.97 7.04 19.10
C ALA A 148 -17.42 8.16 20.01
N ASP A 149 -16.48 7.83 20.90
CA ASP A 149 -15.83 8.79 21.81
C ASP A 149 -14.87 9.76 21.08
N TYR A 150 -14.40 9.39 19.89
CA TYR A 150 -13.38 10.12 19.13
C TYR A 150 -13.94 10.77 17.85
N LEU A 151 -15.01 10.22 17.29
CA LEU A 151 -15.62 10.70 16.04
C LEU A 151 -16.88 11.52 16.35
N THR A 152 -16.74 12.84 16.41
CA THR A 152 -17.89 13.76 16.58
C THR A 152 -18.62 13.96 15.26
N HIS A 153 -19.81 13.33 15.11
CA HIS A 153 -20.63 13.31 13.88
C HIS A 153 -19.96 12.55 12.70
N PRO A 154 -20.69 11.98 11.73
CA PRO A 154 -20.14 10.91 10.91
C PRO A 154 -19.10 11.46 9.91
N THR A 155 -17.83 11.41 10.32
CA THR A 155 -16.66 11.34 9.45
C THR A 155 -16.63 10.03 8.66
N ALA A 156 -17.44 9.06 9.07
CA ALA A 156 -17.69 7.83 8.36
C ALA A 156 -18.49 8.11 7.09
N GLY A 157 -17.91 7.79 5.94
CA GLY A 157 -18.67 7.71 4.72
C GLY A 157 -19.71 6.59 4.85
N ASP A 158 -20.95 6.87 4.47
CA ASP A 158 -22.00 5.84 4.23
C ASP A 158 -21.67 4.95 3.00
N ALA A 159 -20.52 5.20 2.36
CA ALA A 159 -20.11 4.49 1.16
C ALA A 159 -19.53 3.11 1.49
N SER A 160 -20.18 2.06 0.97
CA SER A 160 -19.66 0.70 1.05
C SER A 160 -18.30 0.59 0.35
N GLN A 161 -17.26 0.11 1.04
CA GLN A 161 -15.95 -0.14 0.42
C GLN A 161 -16.07 -1.16 -0.74
N VAL A 162 -15.43 -0.88 -1.89
CA VAL A 162 -15.27 -1.85 -2.98
C VAL A 162 -14.53 -3.09 -2.47
N ASN A 163 -14.95 -4.27 -2.92
CA ASN A 163 -14.34 -5.52 -2.51
C ASN A 163 -12.90 -5.64 -3.03
N ILE A 164 -11.99 -6.00 -2.12
CA ILE A 164 -10.59 -6.22 -2.45
C ILE A 164 -10.40 -7.22 -3.59
N LEU A 165 -11.21 -8.30 -3.64
CA LEU A 165 -11.15 -9.29 -4.72
C LEU A 165 -11.47 -8.66 -6.08
N THR A 166 -12.44 -7.73 -6.14
CA THR A 166 -12.76 -7.01 -7.38
C THR A 166 -11.59 -6.13 -7.83
N CYS A 167 -10.90 -5.47 -6.89
CA CYS A 167 -9.72 -4.67 -7.21
C CYS A 167 -8.55 -5.54 -7.68
N LEU A 168 -8.33 -6.69 -7.03
CA LEU A 168 -7.32 -7.66 -7.43
C LEU A 168 -7.60 -8.26 -8.80
N GLU A 169 -8.83 -8.70 -9.07
CA GLU A 169 -9.24 -9.25 -10.37
C GLU A 169 -8.97 -8.28 -11.53
N LYS A 170 -9.12 -6.97 -11.29
CA LYS A 170 -8.76 -5.96 -12.28
C LYS A 170 -7.25 -5.84 -12.48
N TRP A 171 -6.49 -5.83 -11.39
CA TRP A 171 -5.03 -5.75 -11.49
C TRP A 171 -4.45 -6.99 -12.17
N THR A 172 -4.91 -8.18 -11.81
CA THR A 172 -4.41 -9.46 -12.34
C THR A 172 -4.73 -9.68 -13.82
N LYS A 173 -5.80 -9.07 -14.34
CA LYS A 173 -6.06 -9.05 -15.80
C LYS A 173 -4.95 -8.39 -16.61
N ASN A 174 -4.27 -7.40 -16.02
CA ASN A 174 -3.19 -6.67 -16.67
C ASN A 174 -1.80 -7.17 -16.26
N ASN A 175 -1.70 -7.90 -15.14
CA ASN A 175 -0.46 -8.48 -14.64
C ASN A 175 -0.73 -9.81 -13.91
N SER A 176 -0.61 -10.93 -14.63
CA SER A 176 -0.90 -12.26 -14.09
C SER A 176 0.00 -12.65 -12.92
N ASP A 177 1.23 -12.15 -12.88
CA ASP A 177 2.23 -12.53 -11.88
C ASP A 177 1.81 -12.04 -10.48
N ILE A 178 1.11 -10.91 -10.40
CA ILE A 178 0.49 -10.42 -9.15
C ILE A 178 -0.53 -11.42 -8.60
N GLY A 179 -1.27 -12.11 -9.48
CA GLY A 179 -2.23 -13.13 -9.07
C GLY A 179 -1.55 -14.32 -8.42
N VAL A 180 -0.43 -14.77 -9.01
CA VAL A 180 0.39 -15.86 -8.46
C VAL A 180 1.00 -15.44 -7.12
N MET A 181 1.57 -14.23 -7.05
CA MET A 181 2.17 -13.71 -5.84
C MET A 181 1.15 -13.53 -4.71
N TYR A 182 -0.04 -13.02 -5.02
CA TYR A 182 -1.14 -12.90 -4.05
C TYR A 182 -1.58 -14.27 -3.51
N ALA A 183 -1.72 -15.26 -4.38
CA ALA A 183 -2.08 -16.62 -3.98
C ALA A 183 -1.03 -17.23 -3.04
N LEU A 184 0.27 -17.05 -3.36
CA LEU A 184 1.37 -17.45 -2.47
C LEU A 184 1.24 -16.77 -1.10
N PHE A 185 1.16 -15.43 -1.06
CA PHE A 185 1.06 -14.71 0.22
C PHE A 185 -0.21 -15.03 1.00
N CYS A 186 -1.31 -15.40 0.34
CA CYS A 186 -2.48 -15.95 1.02
C CYS A 186 -2.18 -17.29 1.71
N ASP A 187 -1.44 -18.18 1.05
CA ASP A 187 -1.04 -19.47 1.65
C ASP A 187 -0.04 -19.29 2.81
N LEU A 188 0.77 -18.23 2.76
CA LEU A 188 1.74 -17.88 3.80
C LEU A 188 1.10 -17.33 5.10
N VAL A 189 -0.11 -16.77 5.04
CA VAL A 189 -0.74 -16.11 6.22
C VAL A 189 -1.91 -16.88 6.82
N HIS A 190 -2.57 -17.71 6.03
CA HIS A 190 -3.65 -18.56 6.52
C HIS A 190 -3.08 -19.84 7.13
N PRO A 191 -3.82 -20.56 7.99
CA PRO A 191 -3.35 -21.81 8.61
C PRO A 191 -3.25 -22.96 7.59
N ASN A 192 -2.30 -22.83 6.67
CA ASN A 192 -2.03 -23.70 5.53
C ASN A 192 -0.57 -24.21 5.58
N LEU A 193 -0.17 -24.94 4.54
CA LEU A 193 1.21 -25.41 4.40
C LEU A 193 2.19 -24.23 4.35
N GLY A 194 1.89 -23.17 3.60
CA GLY A 194 2.73 -21.99 3.49
C GLY A 194 3.09 -21.38 4.84
N SER A 195 2.10 -21.09 5.71
CA SER A 195 2.37 -20.56 7.05
C SER A 195 3.20 -21.51 7.92
N THR A 196 3.03 -22.82 7.73
CA THR A 196 3.84 -23.84 8.42
C THR A 196 5.29 -23.80 7.93
N LEU A 197 5.52 -23.67 6.61
CA LEU A 197 6.86 -23.59 6.03
C LEU A 197 7.65 -22.37 6.51
N LEU A 198 6.99 -21.27 6.88
CA LEU A 198 7.67 -20.07 7.41
C LEU A 198 8.34 -20.30 8.77
N ILE A 199 7.95 -21.34 9.52
CA ILE A 199 8.60 -21.75 10.77
C ILE A 199 9.45 -23.02 10.61
N CYS A 200 9.55 -23.54 9.38
CA CYS A 200 10.35 -24.71 9.05
C CYS A 200 11.79 -24.34 8.64
N ARG A 201 12.67 -25.32 8.74
CA ARG A 201 14.10 -25.19 8.44
C ARG A 201 14.59 -26.39 7.63
N LEU A 202 15.58 -26.19 6.77
CA LEU A 202 16.28 -27.26 6.08
C LEU A 202 17.43 -27.77 6.95
N VAL A 203 17.33 -29.02 7.40
CA VAL A 203 18.34 -29.72 8.20
C VAL A 203 18.68 -31.01 7.46
N ASP A 204 19.96 -31.20 7.10
CA ASP A 204 20.41 -32.37 6.34
C ASP A 204 19.57 -32.67 5.09
N ASN A 205 19.23 -31.61 4.33
CA ASN A 205 18.34 -31.65 3.15
C ASN A 205 16.90 -32.15 3.41
N GLN A 206 16.44 -32.10 4.65
CA GLN A 206 15.08 -32.45 5.04
C GLN A 206 14.37 -31.26 5.69
N VAL A 207 13.03 -31.25 5.60
CA VAL A 207 12.20 -30.22 6.25
C VAL A 207 12.02 -30.57 7.72
N GLY A 208 12.67 -29.80 8.59
CA GLY A 208 12.47 -29.80 10.03
C GLY A 208 11.49 -28.70 10.46
N ILE A 209 10.79 -28.92 11.57
CA ILE A 209 9.86 -27.96 12.17
C ILE A 209 10.45 -27.47 13.49
N GLY A 210 10.60 -26.15 13.65
CA GLY A 210 11.11 -25.52 14.87
C GLY A 210 12.61 -25.71 15.12
N GLY A 211 13.07 -25.23 16.28
CA GLY A 211 14.48 -25.27 16.67
C GLY A 211 15.35 -24.18 16.02
N SER A 212 16.66 -24.23 16.30
CA SER A 212 17.65 -23.24 15.87
C SER A 212 18.74 -23.81 14.94
N GLN A 213 18.61 -25.06 14.50
CA GLN A 213 19.51 -25.69 13.52
C GLN A 213 18.97 -25.60 12.08
N GLY A 214 19.86 -25.54 11.09
CA GLY A 214 19.49 -25.49 9.67
C GLY A 214 19.15 -24.11 9.11
N GLU A 215 18.87 -24.07 7.81
CA GLU A 215 18.51 -22.85 7.07
C GLU A 215 17.00 -22.59 7.10
N ALA A 216 16.57 -21.36 7.34
CA ALA A 216 15.14 -21.05 7.38
C ALA A 216 14.51 -21.12 5.98
N ILE A 217 13.43 -21.88 5.81
CA ILE A 217 12.70 -21.93 4.52
C ILE A 217 12.09 -20.57 4.19
N GLY A 218 11.69 -19.79 5.20
CA GLY A 218 11.23 -18.42 5.02
C GLY A 218 12.26 -17.49 4.36
N LEU A 219 13.57 -17.74 4.55
CA LEU A 219 14.61 -16.99 3.84
C LEU A 219 14.57 -17.26 2.34
N GLU A 220 14.39 -18.52 1.94
CA GLU A 220 14.30 -18.90 0.53
C GLU A 220 13.04 -18.31 -0.13
N ILE A 221 11.92 -18.29 0.59
CA ILE A 221 10.69 -17.62 0.14
C ILE A 221 10.99 -16.13 -0.09
N PHE A 222 11.59 -15.46 0.90
CA PHE A 222 12.01 -14.06 0.77
C PHE A 222 12.87 -13.82 -0.48
N LYS A 223 13.91 -14.61 -0.69
CA LYS A 223 14.83 -14.47 -1.83
C LYS A 223 14.09 -14.51 -3.17
N ARG A 224 13.04 -15.31 -3.27
CA ARG A 224 12.23 -15.48 -4.50
C ARG A 224 11.20 -14.38 -4.71
N THR A 225 10.67 -13.78 -3.64
CA THR A 225 9.54 -12.85 -3.72
C THR A 225 9.93 -11.38 -3.50
N PHE A 226 11.10 -11.10 -2.92
CA PHE A 226 11.45 -9.75 -2.51
C PHE A 226 11.58 -8.76 -3.68
N VAL A 227 12.16 -9.19 -4.81
CA VAL A 227 12.27 -8.36 -6.02
C VAL A 227 10.90 -7.80 -6.43
N GLN A 228 9.89 -8.66 -6.50
CA GLN A 228 8.53 -8.27 -6.91
C GLN A 228 7.85 -7.38 -5.85
N LEU A 229 8.10 -7.60 -4.56
CA LEU A 229 7.62 -6.69 -3.52
C LEU A 229 8.22 -5.30 -3.66
N VAL A 230 9.54 -5.19 -3.87
CA VAL A 230 10.24 -3.91 -4.07
C VAL A 230 9.68 -3.17 -5.29
N GLN A 231 9.38 -3.88 -6.37
CA GLN A 231 8.73 -3.31 -7.56
C GLN A 231 7.35 -2.72 -7.23
N ILE A 232 6.53 -3.40 -6.43
CA ILE A 232 5.24 -2.85 -6.01
C ILE A 232 5.43 -1.58 -5.17
N PHE A 233 6.40 -1.56 -4.25
CA PHE A 233 6.69 -0.37 -3.46
C PHE A 233 7.14 0.81 -4.32
N SER A 234 8.01 0.56 -5.31
CA SER A 234 8.44 1.58 -6.27
C SER A 234 7.27 2.10 -7.10
N GLU A 235 6.41 1.21 -7.61
CA GLU A 235 5.22 1.59 -8.37
C GLU A 235 4.30 2.48 -7.54
N VAL A 236 4.05 2.13 -6.28
CA VAL A 236 3.21 2.93 -5.39
C VAL A 236 3.85 4.29 -5.13
N LYS A 237 5.17 4.34 -4.86
CA LYS A 237 5.87 5.62 -4.67
C LYS A 237 5.68 6.53 -5.87
N ASP A 238 5.96 6.02 -7.08
CA ASP A 238 5.87 6.79 -8.32
C ASP A 238 4.43 7.24 -8.58
N GLN A 239 3.46 6.37 -8.28
CA GLN A 239 2.05 6.70 -8.37
C GLN A 239 1.68 7.83 -7.42
N LEU A 240 2.04 7.76 -6.13
CA LEU A 240 1.73 8.82 -5.15
C LEU A 240 2.38 10.16 -5.53
N VAL A 241 3.64 10.14 -5.97
CA VAL A 241 4.33 11.34 -6.46
C VAL A 241 3.62 11.94 -7.68
N LYS A 242 3.19 11.10 -8.64
CA LYS A 242 2.43 11.57 -9.80
C LYS A 242 1.13 12.25 -9.36
N ILE A 243 0.35 11.60 -8.50
CA ILE A 243 -0.97 12.12 -8.10
C ILE A 243 -0.85 13.40 -7.26
N GLN A 244 0.23 13.57 -6.48
CA GLN A 244 0.47 14.78 -5.70
C GLN A 244 0.45 16.07 -6.55
N THR A 245 0.74 15.97 -7.85
CA THR A 245 0.73 17.10 -8.78
C THR A 245 -0.67 17.49 -9.27
N PHE A 246 -1.69 16.65 -9.07
CA PHE A 246 -3.06 16.89 -9.56
C PHE A 246 -3.89 17.72 -8.59
N LYS A 247 -3.46 18.96 -8.32
CA LYS A 247 -4.19 19.91 -7.47
C LYS A 247 -5.13 20.80 -8.26
N PHE A 248 -6.40 20.79 -7.92
CA PHE A 248 -7.43 21.56 -8.60
C PHE A 248 -7.64 22.96 -8.01
N SER A 249 -7.26 23.24 -6.75
CA SER A 249 -7.27 24.62 -6.26
C SER A 249 -6.24 25.52 -6.96
N GLN A 250 -5.22 24.91 -7.59
CA GLN A 250 -4.16 25.60 -8.33
C GLN A 250 -4.45 25.70 -9.83
N ALA A 251 -5.31 24.82 -10.36
CA ALA A 251 -5.83 24.89 -11.73
C ALA A 251 -6.94 25.96 -11.78
N LEU A 252 -6.55 27.22 -11.97
CA LEU A 252 -7.48 28.37 -12.00
C LEU A 252 -8.36 28.38 -13.27
N ARG A 253 -9.68 28.53 -13.03
CA ARG A 253 -10.79 28.86 -13.96
C ARG A 253 -10.45 29.78 -15.13
N VAL A 254 -11.12 29.55 -16.28
CA VAL A 254 -11.88 30.59 -17.03
C VAL A 254 -13.06 29.95 -17.83
N LYS A 255 -14.25 29.78 -17.25
CA LYS A 255 -15.34 30.78 -17.31
C LYS A 255 -16.39 30.53 -16.24
#